data_AF-A0A357M7Y5-F1
#
_entry.id   AF-A0A357M7Y5-F1
#
_cell.length_a   1.000
_cell.length_b   1.000
_cell.length_c   1.000
_cell.angle_alpha   90.00
_cell.angle_beta   90.00
_cell.angle_gamma   90.00
#
_symmetry.space_group_name_H-M   'P 1'
#
loop_
_entity.id
_entity.type
_entity.pdbx_description
1 polymer ?
#
loop_
_entity_poly.entity_id
_entity_poly.type
_entity_poly.pdbx_seq_one_letter_code
_entity_poly.pdbx_strand_id
1 'polypeptide(L)'
;MDVPLSLIVARSRGLAGDLAELELEKCLTVTPEQLTFTVLTAMSDYDISKSKFYMGEGKEALERYIPQVVALINAYVSRKHGSNLVEMFPPGPTVMRERYLFRSAVYDISLYGYSVLIPVVRISKSPPLRSLITRLFRLTENKLRELLGYRGRLKGVNVDADMDDLITRFLKREFEKEKQEDKGPAVVIDREKLERLQSDSEIVRTMLTVEEMNELGELEDSGFEITNEESELEEVVEKEEIEDEIIVTLQSLEPELTIEEIQSANVDTEWEQFSNALSLLQHEALLALMNEDGTQTIQKLAVANGTMSELLIDEINDIAMDILGDLIIDGEEIAEEYK
;
A
#
# COMPACT_ATOMS: atom_id res chain seq x y z
N MET A 1 -28.10 -3.99 -2.76
CA MET A 1 -27.84 -2.55 -2.96
C MET A 1 -26.34 -2.42 -3.14
N ASP A 2 -25.87 -2.26 -4.37
CA ASP A 2 -24.45 -2.00 -4.69
C ASP A 2 -24.26 -0.50 -4.82
N VAL A 3 -24.24 0.19 -3.68
CA VAL A 3 -23.84 1.59 -3.64
C VAL A 3 -22.46 1.63 -3.02
N PRO A 4 -21.42 2.16 -3.71
CA PRO A 4 -20.07 2.15 -3.19
C PRO A 4 -19.97 3.03 -1.93
N LEU A 5 -19.18 2.56 -0.97
CA LEU A 5 -18.94 3.21 0.32
C LEU A 5 -18.62 4.70 0.21
N SER A 6 -17.80 5.08 -0.78
CA SER A 6 -17.37 6.46 -1.00
C SER A 6 -18.54 7.42 -1.23
N LEU A 7 -19.56 7.00 -1.99
CA LEU A 7 -20.76 7.81 -2.26
C LEU A 7 -21.66 7.94 -1.04
N ILE A 8 -21.76 6.88 -0.24
CA ILE A 8 -22.57 6.85 0.97
C ILE A 8 -21.97 7.77 2.03
N VAL A 9 -20.69 7.62 2.30
CA VAL A 9 -19.98 8.42 3.32
C VAL A 9 -19.95 9.90 2.91
N ALA A 10 -19.69 10.23 1.65
CA ALA A 10 -19.68 11.62 1.16
C ALA A 10 -21.04 12.31 1.24
N ARG A 11 -22.16 11.58 1.03
CA ARG A 11 -23.52 12.15 1.03
C ARG A 11 -24.13 12.32 2.42
N SER A 12 -23.58 11.68 3.44
CA SER A 12 -24.30 11.44 4.70
C SER A 12 -24.19 12.54 5.77
N ARG A 13 -24.00 13.82 5.43
CA ARG A 13 -24.01 14.96 6.40
C ARG A 13 -25.35 15.11 7.16
N GLY A 14 -25.68 14.18 8.06
CA GLY A 14 -26.93 14.09 8.83
C GLY A 14 -27.46 12.66 9.04
N LEU A 15 -26.97 11.67 8.29
CA LEU A 15 -27.22 10.22 8.46
C LEU A 15 -25.93 9.44 8.81
N ALA A 16 -24.82 10.16 8.99
CA ALA A 16 -23.48 9.66 9.28
C ALA A 16 -23.37 9.08 10.70
N GLY A 17 -22.71 7.93 10.79
CA GLY A 17 -22.57 7.13 12.00
C GLY A 17 -23.02 5.71 11.69
N ASP A 18 -24.24 5.36 12.07
CA ASP A 18 -24.69 3.97 12.11
C ASP A 18 -24.70 3.25 10.74
N LEU A 19 -25.06 3.93 9.65
CA LEU A 19 -25.05 3.29 8.31
C LEU A 19 -23.63 3.15 7.75
N ALA A 20 -22.74 4.09 8.07
CA ALA A 20 -21.34 3.99 7.69
C ALA A 20 -20.67 2.81 8.40
N GLU A 21 -21.01 2.57 9.67
CA GLU A 21 -20.52 1.41 10.42
C GLU A 21 -21.01 0.09 9.84
N LEU A 22 -22.29 -0.01 9.46
CA LEU A 22 -22.87 -1.22 8.85
C LEU A 22 -22.23 -1.55 7.49
N GLU A 23 -22.01 -0.55 6.65
CA GLU A 23 -21.38 -0.79 5.35
C GLU A 23 -19.88 -1.08 5.50
N LEU A 24 -19.21 -0.48 6.48
CA LEU A 24 -17.83 -0.78 6.83
C LEU A 24 -17.69 -2.23 7.34
N GLU A 25 -18.63 -2.69 8.17
CA GLU A 25 -18.73 -4.09 8.60
C GLU A 25 -18.84 -5.03 7.40
N LYS A 26 -19.76 -4.72 6.49
CA LYS A 26 -19.99 -5.49 5.27
C LYS A 26 -18.75 -5.52 4.37
N CYS A 27 -18.02 -4.42 4.24
CA CYS A 27 -16.83 -4.38 3.40
C CYS A 27 -15.66 -5.15 4.00
N LEU A 28 -15.44 -5.08 5.31
CA LEU A 28 -14.39 -5.88 5.94
C LEU A 28 -14.68 -7.39 5.96
N THR A 29 -15.95 -7.79 5.88
CA THR A 29 -16.37 -9.19 5.94
C THR A 29 -16.60 -9.82 4.57
N VAL A 30 -17.21 -9.10 3.62
CA VAL A 30 -17.65 -9.65 2.33
C VAL A 30 -16.85 -9.08 1.16
N THR A 31 -16.62 -7.77 1.13
CA THR A 31 -16.05 -7.08 -0.06
C THR A 31 -14.92 -6.11 0.33
N PRO A 32 -13.73 -6.62 0.72
CA PRO A 32 -12.62 -5.76 1.16
C PRO A 32 -12.07 -4.86 0.05
N GLU A 33 -12.31 -5.20 -1.21
CA GLU A 33 -11.91 -4.42 -2.38
C GLU A 33 -12.66 -3.09 -2.50
N GLN A 34 -13.83 -2.95 -1.87
CA GLN A 34 -14.62 -1.72 -1.90
C GLN A 34 -14.16 -0.69 -0.86
N LEU A 35 -13.19 -1.03 -0.02
CA LEU A 35 -12.61 -0.10 0.94
C LEU A 35 -11.96 1.07 0.18
N THR A 36 -12.34 2.29 0.56
CA THR A 36 -11.73 3.51 0.01
C THR A 36 -10.90 4.19 1.07
N PHE A 37 -9.87 4.92 0.62
CA PHE A 37 -8.96 5.66 1.50
C PHE A 37 -9.71 6.53 2.52
N THR A 38 -10.73 7.26 2.07
CA THR A 38 -11.57 8.13 2.91
C THR A 38 -12.23 7.41 4.10
N VAL A 39 -12.63 6.15 3.91
CA VAL A 39 -13.27 5.35 4.97
C VAL A 39 -12.22 4.85 5.95
N LEU A 40 -11.06 4.43 5.45
CA LEU A 40 -9.96 3.96 6.27
C LEU A 40 -9.34 5.08 7.11
N THR A 41 -9.32 6.32 6.63
CA THR A 41 -8.92 7.48 7.44
C THR A 41 -9.82 7.66 8.67
N ALA A 42 -11.13 7.37 8.56
CA ALA A 42 -12.04 7.40 9.71
C ALA A 42 -11.78 6.27 10.72
N MET A 43 -11.04 5.23 10.33
CA MET A 43 -10.61 4.10 11.17
C MET A 43 -9.15 4.20 11.61
N SER A 44 -8.46 5.30 11.34
CA SER A 44 -7.05 5.52 11.72
C SER A 44 -6.98 6.65 12.74
N ASP A 45 -6.11 6.50 13.74
CA ASP A 45 -5.74 7.59 14.65
C ASP A 45 -4.67 8.51 14.06
N TYR A 46 -3.95 8.03 13.06
CA TYR A 46 -2.95 8.81 12.36
C TYR A 46 -3.62 9.71 11.32
N ASP A 47 -3.46 11.02 11.52
CA ASP A 47 -3.91 12.04 10.59
C ASP A 47 -2.89 12.22 9.45
N ILE A 48 -3.11 11.45 8.40
CA ILE A 48 -2.26 11.46 7.20
C ILE A 48 -2.27 12.82 6.48
N SER A 49 -3.29 13.65 6.69
CA SER A 49 -3.38 14.97 6.05
C SER A 49 -2.28 15.93 6.52
N LYS A 50 -1.73 15.69 7.72
CA LYS A 50 -0.61 16.46 8.29
C LYS A 50 0.75 16.04 7.74
N SER A 51 0.84 14.91 7.06
CA SER A 51 2.11 14.41 6.53
C SER A 51 2.58 15.26 5.35
N LYS A 52 3.82 15.78 5.42
CA LYS A 52 4.49 16.46 4.29
C LYS A 52 4.52 15.58 3.03
N PHE A 53 4.67 14.26 3.21
CA PHE A 53 4.70 13.31 2.11
C PHE A 53 3.32 13.19 1.42
N TYR A 54 2.23 13.18 2.19
CA TYR A 54 0.87 13.17 1.65
C TYR A 54 0.47 14.51 0.99
N MET A 55 0.99 15.64 1.49
CA MET A 55 0.75 16.94 0.86
C MET A 55 1.50 17.14 -0.47
N GLY A 56 2.59 16.39 -0.67
CA GLY A 56 3.42 16.45 -1.88
C GLY A 56 3.10 15.33 -2.87
N GLU A 57 4.16 14.66 -3.32
CA GLU A 57 4.14 13.65 -4.39
C GLU A 57 3.53 12.30 -3.94
N GLY A 58 3.45 12.05 -2.62
CA GLY A 58 2.99 10.78 -2.07
C GLY A 58 1.47 10.59 -2.07
N LYS A 59 0.69 11.63 -2.38
CA LYS A 59 -0.77 11.61 -2.26
C LYS A 59 -1.43 10.50 -3.08
N GLU A 60 -1.14 10.47 -4.38
CA GLU A 60 -1.76 9.53 -5.32
C GLU A 60 -1.40 8.08 -4.99
N ALA A 61 -0.13 7.83 -4.66
CA ALA A 61 0.34 6.53 -4.23
C ALA A 61 -0.37 6.06 -2.94
N LEU A 62 -0.52 6.93 -1.94
CA LEU A 62 -1.18 6.59 -0.68
C LEU A 62 -2.66 6.29 -0.87
N GLU A 63 -3.40 7.13 -1.59
CA GLU A 63 -4.83 6.92 -1.83
C GLU A 63 -5.11 5.61 -2.57
N ARG A 64 -4.20 5.18 -3.44
CA ARG A 64 -4.30 3.94 -4.21
C ARG A 64 -3.86 2.70 -3.44
N TYR A 65 -2.70 2.73 -2.80
CA TYR A 65 -2.07 1.54 -2.22
C TYR A 65 -2.59 1.21 -0.82
N ILE A 66 -2.98 2.19 0.00
CA ILE A 66 -3.45 1.93 1.37
C ILE A 66 -4.66 0.99 1.38
N PRO A 67 -5.74 1.22 0.58
CA PRO A 67 -6.88 0.32 0.59
C PRO A 67 -6.54 -1.10 0.12
N GLN A 68 -5.66 -1.21 -0.88
CA GLN A 68 -5.19 -2.50 -1.41
C GLN A 68 -4.41 -3.29 -0.36
N VAL A 69 -3.54 -2.62 0.40
CA VAL A 69 -2.76 -3.25 1.47
C VAL A 69 -3.68 -3.76 2.59
N VAL A 70 -4.68 -2.99 3.00
CA VAL A 70 -5.65 -3.43 4.01
C VAL A 70 -6.45 -4.64 3.51
N ALA A 71 -6.90 -4.62 2.26
CA ALA A 71 -7.61 -5.75 1.66
C ALA A 71 -6.73 -7.01 1.57
N LEU A 72 -5.46 -6.84 1.21
CA LEU A 72 -4.48 -7.92 1.12
C LEU A 72 -4.22 -8.57 2.48
N ILE A 73 -4.10 -7.77 3.55
CA ILE A 73 -3.89 -8.27 4.90
C ILE A 73 -5.12 -8.98 5.41
N ASN A 74 -6.32 -8.45 5.15
CA ASN A 74 -7.56 -9.15 5.48
C ASN A 74 -7.58 -10.54 4.82
N ALA A 75 -7.26 -10.63 3.53
CA ALA A 75 -7.19 -11.90 2.83
C ALA A 75 -6.10 -12.85 3.39
N TYR A 76 -4.95 -12.31 3.81
CA TYR A 76 -3.90 -13.10 4.45
C TYR A 76 -4.35 -13.66 5.81
N VAL A 77 -4.98 -12.85 6.65
CA VAL A 77 -5.53 -13.27 7.95
C VAL A 77 -6.60 -14.34 7.76
N SER A 78 -7.52 -14.15 6.81
CA SER A 78 -8.54 -15.16 6.48
C SER A 78 -7.92 -16.48 6.04
N ARG A 79 -6.79 -16.46 5.30
CA ARG A 79 -6.07 -17.68 4.89
C ARG A 79 -5.30 -18.36 6.02
N LYS A 80 -4.63 -17.60 6.89
CA LYS A 80 -3.78 -18.14 7.98
C LYS A 80 -4.59 -18.60 9.18
N HIS A 81 -5.62 -17.84 9.55
CA HIS A 81 -6.39 -18.06 10.78
C HIS A 81 -7.81 -18.55 10.53
N GLY A 82 -8.30 -18.52 9.28
CA GLY A 82 -9.68 -18.91 8.95
C GLY A 82 -10.75 -17.92 9.43
N SER A 83 -10.34 -16.76 9.95
CA SER A 83 -11.20 -15.70 10.48
C SER A 83 -10.92 -14.37 9.80
N ASN A 84 -11.93 -13.51 9.67
CA ASN A 84 -11.76 -12.17 9.11
C ASN A 84 -11.16 -11.19 10.13
N LEU A 85 -10.67 -10.04 9.67
CA LEU A 85 -10.07 -9.03 10.56
C LEU A 85 -11.04 -8.53 11.65
N VAL A 86 -12.34 -8.43 11.33
CA VAL A 86 -13.40 -8.04 12.29
C VAL A 86 -13.68 -9.13 13.33
N GLU A 87 -13.53 -10.40 12.96
CA GLU A 87 -13.75 -11.52 13.87
C GLU A 87 -12.55 -11.69 14.81
N MET A 88 -11.33 -11.47 14.30
CA MET A 88 -10.10 -11.50 15.09
C MET A 88 -10.03 -10.32 16.08
N PHE A 89 -10.57 -9.17 15.68
CA PHE A 89 -10.66 -7.98 16.52
C PHE A 89 -12.12 -7.59 16.74
N PRO A 90 -12.85 -8.32 17.61
CA PRO A 90 -14.27 -8.10 17.79
C PRO A 90 -14.52 -6.67 18.28
N PRO A 91 -15.42 -5.94 17.61
CA PRO A 91 -15.82 -4.61 18.03
C PRO A 91 -16.66 -4.66 19.31
N GLY A 92 -17.00 -3.48 19.84
CA GLY A 92 -17.87 -3.36 21.02
C GLY A 92 -19.27 -3.95 20.82
N PRO A 93 -20.09 -4.03 21.90
CA PRO A 93 -21.40 -4.68 21.83
C PRO A 93 -22.34 -4.03 20.81
N THR A 94 -23.18 -4.86 20.19
CA THR A 94 -24.24 -4.43 19.27
C THR A 94 -25.23 -3.51 20.00
N VAL A 95 -25.50 -2.33 19.44
CA VAL A 95 -26.49 -1.40 19.97
C VAL A 95 -27.69 -1.37 19.03
N MET A 96 -28.89 -1.67 19.56
CA MET A 96 -30.12 -1.54 18.80
C MET A 96 -30.46 -0.06 18.60
N ARG A 97 -30.57 0.38 17.35
CA ARG A 97 -30.89 1.75 16.97
C ARG A 97 -32.25 1.78 16.30
N GLU A 98 -33.15 2.58 16.87
CA GLU A 98 -34.45 2.84 16.27
C GLU A 98 -34.31 3.80 15.10
N ARG A 99 -34.84 3.40 13.94
CA ARG A 99 -34.88 4.21 12.72
C ARG A 99 -36.31 4.29 12.21
N TYR A 100 -36.77 5.52 12.01
CA TYR A 100 -38.09 5.77 11.46
C TYR A 100 -38.09 5.54 9.95
N LEU A 101 -39.15 4.90 9.46
CA LEU A 101 -39.38 4.75 8.03
C LEU A 101 -39.65 6.13 7.40
N PHE A 102 -39.33 6.27 6.12
CA PHE A 102 -39.56 7.54 5.41
C PHE A 102 -41.05 7.88 5.43
N ARG A 103 -41.37 9.10 5.87
CA ARG A 103 -42.76 9.56 6.00
C ARG A 103 -43.54 9.58 4.68
N SER A 104 -42.84 9.66 3.56
CA SER A 104 -43.40 9.66 2.21
C SER A 104 -43.45 8.28 1.55
N ALA A 105 -42.93 7.24 2.20
CA ALA A 105 -42.98 5.89 1.64
C ALA A 105 -44.40 5.33 1.75
N VAL A 106 -44.89 4.73 0.66
CA VAL A 106 -46.17 4.01 0.64
C VAL A 106 -45.90 2.59 1.12
N TYR A 107 -46.31 2.28 2.35
CA TYR A 107 -46.24 0.95 2.95
C TYR A 107 -47.40 0.75 3.92
N ASP A 108 -47.67 -0.51 4.29
CA ASP A 108 -48.70 -0.83 5.27
C ASP A 108 -48.18 -0.58 6.70
N ILE A 109 -48.60 0.53 7.29
CA ILE A 109 -48.20 0.95 8.64
C ILE A 109 -48.65 -0.08 9.69
N SER A 110 -49.74 -0.82 9.46
CA SER A 110 -50.24 -1.79 10.43
C SER A 110 -49.33 -3.02 10.55
N LEU A 111 -48.65 -3.38 9.46
CA LEU A 111 -47.73 -4.51 9.40
C LEU A 111 -46.30 -4.12 9.82
N TYR A 112 -45.82 -2.97 9.36
CA TYR A 112 -44.40 -2.58 9.52
C TYR A 112 -44.14 -1.54 10.61
N GLY A 113 -45.20 -0.91 11.16
CA GLY A 113 -45.06 0.15 12.15
C GLY A 113 -44.43 1.42 11.58
N TYR A 114 -44.01 2.34 12.46
CA TYR A 114 -43.37 3.60 12.05
C TYR A 114 -41.84 3.55 12.12
N SER A 115 -41.29 2.56 12.81
CA SER A 115 -39.87 2.44 13.10
C SER A 115 -39.41 0.99 13.07
N VAL A 116 -38.13 0.81 12.77
CA VAL A 116 -37.43 -0.47 12.75
C VAL A 116 -36.23 -0.37 13.67
N LEU A 117 -35.99 -1.43 14.46
CA LEU A 117 -34.80 -1.57 15.28
C LEU A 117 -33.70 -2.24 14.47
N ILE A 118 -32.58 -1.53 14.28
CA ILE A 118 -31.44 -2.01 13.52
C ILE A 118 -30.28 -2.26 14.50
N PRO A 119 -29.73 -3.49 14.57
CA PRO A 119 -28.50 -3.74 15.32
C PRO A 119 -27.33 -3.04 14.63
N VAL A 120 -26.59 -2.22 15.37
CA VAL A 120 -25.43 -1.49 14.84
C VAL A 120 -24.24 -1.70 15.76
N VAL A 121 -23.11 -2.03 15.16
CA VAL A 121 -21.84 -2.22 15.83
C VAL A 121 -20.90 -1.07 15.48
N ARG A 122 -20.11 -0.56 16.43
CA ARG A 122 -19.14 0.52 16.14
C ARG A 122 -17.75 -0.07 15.90
N ILE A 123 -17.47 -0.36 14.64
CA ILE A 123 -16.22 -0.99 14.22
C ILE A 123 -15.12 0.05 14.11
N SER A 124 -15.43 1.27 13.64
CA SER A 124 -14.48 2.37 13.55
C SER A 124 -13.84 2.73 14.90
N LYS A 125 -14.55 2.47 16.00
CA LYS A 125 -14.13 2.80 17.37
C LYS A 125 -13.49 1.64 18.12
N SER A 126 -13.32 0.49 17.48
CA SER A 126 -12.68 -0.66 18.13
C SER A 126 -11.18 -0.37 18.29
N PRO A 127 -10.65 -0.27 19.54
CA PRO A 127 -9.25 0.10 19.76
C PRO A 127 -8.22 -0.80 19.07
N PRO A 128 -8.34 -2.15 19.10
CA PRO A 128 -7.30 -3.00 18.53
C PRO A 128 -7.25 -2.94 17.00
N LEU A 129 -8.42 -2.89 16.35
CA LEU A 129 -8.51 -2.76 14.89
C LEU A 129 -7.99 -1.39 14.45
N ARG A 130 -8.39 -0.32 15.15
CA ARG A 130 -7.93 1.04 14.86
C ARG A 130 -6.42 1.19 15.00
N SER A 131 -5.84 0.59 16.04
CA SER A 131 -4.39 0.52 16.22
C SER A 131 -3.70 -0.22 15.07
N LEU A 132 -4.25 -1.36 14.64
CA LEU A 132 -3.71 -2.09 13.50
C LEU A 132 -3.77 -1.27 12.21
N ILE A 133 -4.93 -0.69 11.86
CA ILE A 133 -5.07 0.16 10.68
C ILE A 133 -4.09 1.34 10.72
N THR A 134 -3.96 1.99 11.88
CA THR A 134 -3.00 3.08 12.09
C THR A 134 -1.56 2.63 11.81
N ARG A 135 -1.17 1.45 12.31
CA ARG A 135 0.16 0.88 12.06
C ARG A 135 0.36 0.55 10.58
N LEU A 136 -0.66 0.03 9.89
CA LEU A 136 -0.60 -0.21 8.45
C LEU A 136 -0.45 1.08 7.65
N PHE A 137 -1.14 2.16 8.03
CA PHE A 137 -0.96 3.47 7.41
C PHE A 137 0.49 3.94 7.53
N ARG A 138 1.06 3.93 8.74
CA ARG A 138 2.43 4.38 8.96
C ARG A 138 3.46 3.48 8.24
N LEU A 139 3.24 2.17 8.22
CA LEU A 139 4.12 1.22 7.54
C LEU A 139 4.08 1.41 6.03
N THR A 140 2.89 1.44 5.44
CA THR A 140 2.72 1.66 4.00
C THR A 140 3.34 2.99 3.58
N GLU A 141 3.11 4.05 4.34
CA GLU A 141 3.72 5.34 4.06
C GLU A 141 5.25 5.31 4.13
N ASN A 142 5.84 4.66 5.14
CA ASN A 142 7.30 4.49 5.22
C ASN A 142 7.87 3.71 4.03
N LYS A 143 7.20 2.63 3.60
CA LYS A 143 7.63 1.85 2.44
C LYS A 143 7.49 2.66 1.15
N LEU A 144 6.42 3.45 1.02
CA LEU A 144 6.22 4.34 -0.13
C LEU A 144 7.26 5.47 -0.16
N ARG A 145 7.60 6.06 0.99
CA ARG A 145 8.70 7.02 1.12
C ARG A 145 10.02 6.42 0.64
N GLU A 146 10.32 5.18 1.04
CA GLU A 146 11.52 4.48 0.59
C GLU A 146 11.54 4.23 -0.92
N LEU A 147 10.41 3.76 -1.49
CA LEU A 147 10.31 3.48 -2.93
C LEU A 147 10.39 4.75 -3.80
N LEU A 148 9.89 5.88 -3.29
CA LEU A 148 9.93 7.18 -3.96
C LEU A 148 11.19 8.01 -3.61
N GLY A 149 12.06 7.51 -2.73
CA GLY A 149 13.29 8.20 -2.34
C GLY A 149 13.08 9.45 -1.47
N TYR A 150 11.95 9.54 -0.76
CA TYR A 150 11.65 10.64 0.15
C TYR A 150 12.52 10.57 1.42
N ARG A 151 13.05 11.71 1.86
CA ARG A 151 13.90 11.81 3.06
C ARG A 151 13.05 11.85 4.34
N GLY A 152 13.48 11.13 5.37
CA GLY A 152 12.77 11.00 6.66
C GLY A 152 11.83 9.79 6.72
N ARG A 153 11.76 9.12 7.87
CA ARG A 153 10.93 7.94 8.13
C ARG A 153 10.18 8.10 9.46
N LEU A 154 8.94 7.60 9.53
CA LEU A 154 8.16 7.62 10.77
C LEU A 154 8.71 6.58 11.76
N LYS A 155 9.00 7.00 12.99
CA LYS A 155 9.48 6.14 14.08
C LYS A 155 8.37 5.34 14.77
N GLY A 156 8.72 4.23 15.41
CA GLY A 156 7.79 3.46 16.26
C GLY A 156 6.72 2.67 15.49
N VAL A 157 6.98 2.29 14.24
CA VAL A 157 6.08 1.42 13.47
C VAL A 157 6.46 -0.03 13.71
N ASN A 158 5.79 -0.70 14.64
CA ASN A 158 5.99 -2.13 14.92
C ASN A 158 4.79 -2.96 14.45
N VAL A 159 4.99 -3.72 13.37
CA VAL A 159 4.02 -4.66 12.79
C VAL A 159 4.67 -6.04 12.73
N ASP A 160 3.87 -7.10 12.81
CA ASP A 160 4.36 -8.48 12.71
C ASP A 160 5.22 -8.68 11.45
N ALA A 161 6.37 -9.35 11.59
CA ALA A 161 7.36 -9.51 10.52
C ALA A 161 6.76 -10.17 9.26
N ASP A 162 5.91 -11.18 9.43
CA ASP A 162 5.19 -11.84 8.34
C ASP A 162 4.38 -10.84 7.50
N MET A 163 3.73 -9.88 8.16
CA MET A 163 2.90 -8.88 7.51
C MET A 163 3.77 -7.82 6.82
N ASP A 164 4.86 -7.38 7.44
CA ASP A 164 5.77 -6.41 6.83
C ASP A 164 6.41 -6.96 5.53
N ASP A 165 6.86 -8.22 5.56
CA ASP A 165 7.42 -8.89 4.38
C ASP A 165 6.40 -9.00 3.25
N LEU A 166 5.17 -9.37 3.59
CA LEU A 166 4.06 -9.48 2.64
C LEU A 166 3.75 -8.13 1.97
N ILE A 167 3.66 -7.06 2.75
CA ILE A 167 3.40 -5.70 2.26
C ILE A 167 4.57 -5.22 1.40
N THR A 168 5.80 -5.47 1.84
CA THR A 168 7.02 -5.07 1.10
C THR A 168 7.10 -5.74 -0.26
N ARG A 169 6.83 -7.05 -0.33
CA ARG A 169 6.80 -7.80 -1.61
C ARG A 169 5.69 -7.31 -2.51
N PHE A 170 4.51 -7.05 -1.95
CA PHE A 170 3.37 -6.52 -2.71
C PHE A 170 3.70 -5.16 -3.33
N LEU A 171 4.16 -4.19 -2.53
CA LEU A 171 4.46 -2.83 -3.00
C LEU A 171 5.59 -2.84 -4.04
N LYS A 172 6.68 -3.60 -3.81
CA LYS A 172 7.75 -3.71 -4.80
C LYS A 172 7.24 -4.23 -6.14
N ARG A 173 6.42 -5.28 -6.13
CA ARG A 173 5.83 -5.86 -7.34
C ARG A 173 4.93 -4.88 -8.08
N GLU A 174 4.06 -4.16 -7.37
CA GLU A 174 3.18 -3.16 -8.01
C GLU A 174 3.99 -1.99 -8.61
N PHE A 175 5.01 -1.49 -7.91
CA PHE A 175 5.89 -0.45 -8.44
C PHE A 175 6.75 -0.91 -9.63
N GLU A 176 7.21 -2.16 -9.62
CA GLU A 176 7.92 -2.74 -10.76
C GLU A 176 6.99 -2.87 -11.97
N LYS A 177 5.74 -3.27 -11.74
CA LYS A 177 4.71 -3.36 -12.78
C LYS A 177 4.40 -1.98 -13.37
N GLU A 178 4.21 -0.95 -12.55
CA GLU A 178 4.01 0.43 -13.04
C GLU A 178 5.22 0.91 -13.85
N LYS A 179 6.45 0.67 -13.35
CA LYS A 179 7.66 1.00 -14.09
C LYS A 179 7.78 0.24 -15.42
N GLN A 180 7.25 -0.97 -15.51
CA GLN A 180 7.23 -1.75 -16.76
C GLN A 180 6.14 -1.25 -17.72
N GLU A 181 4.97 -0.89 -17.20
CA GLU A 181 3.90 -0.27 -17.99
C GLU A 181 4.34 1.09 -18.55
N ASP A 182 5.02 1.92 -17.76
CA ASP A 182 5.58 3.20 -18.19
C ASP A 182 6.71 3.04 -19.22
N LYS A 183 7.53 2.00 -19.09
CA LYS A 183 8.60 1.67 -20.06
C LYS A 183 8.04 1.08 -21.36
N GLY A 184 6.76 0.71 -21.39
CA GLY A 184 6.13 0.01 -22.50
C GLY A 184 6.61 -1.44 -22.63
N PRO A 185 5.99 -2.23 -23.51
CA PRO A 185 6.41 -3.62 -23.74
C PRO A 185 7.88 -3.66 -24.16
N ALA A 186 8.69 -4.44 -23.42
CA ALA A 186 10.12 -4.59 -23.69
C ALA A 186 10.44 -5.15 -25.08
N VAL A 187 9.44 -5.74 -25.77
CA VAL A 187 9.53 -6.23 -27.14
C VAL A 187 8.77 -5.26 -28.05
N VAL A 188 9.48 -4.25 -28.57
CA VAL A 188 8.99 -3.43 -29.68
C VAL A 188 9.23 -4.21 -30.97
N ILE A 189 8.17 -4.77 -31.55
CA ILE A 189 8.26 -5.43 -32.87
C ILE A 189 8.48 -4.34 -33.93
N ASP A 190 9.66 -4.33 -34.54
CA ASP A 190 9.98 -3.47 -35.69
C ASP A 190 9.03 -3.80 -36.85
N ARG A 191 8.03 -2.95 -37.08
CA ARG A 191 7.05 -3.14 -38.18
C ARG A 191 7.73 -3.28 -39.54
N GLU A 192 8.77 -2.51 -39.79
CA GLU A 192 9.55 -2.60 -41.04
C GLU A 192 10.27 -3.94 -41.21
N LYS A 193 10.78 -4.53 -40.12
CA LYS A 193 11.42 -5.86 -40.19
C LYS A 193 10.37 -6.96 -40.37
N LEU A 194 9.21 -6.81 -39.74
CA LEU A 194 8.12 -7.78 -39.87
C LEU A 194 7.56 -7.78 -41.30
N GLU A 195 7.38 -6.60 -41.92
CA GLU A 195 6.98 -6.48 -43.32
C GLU A 195 8.02 -7.10 -44.26
N ARG A 196 9.32 -6.90 -44.01
CA ARG A 196 10.38 -7.57 -44.78
C ARG A 196 10.36 -9.09 -44.61
N LEU A 197 10.19 -9.59 -43.40
CA LEU A 197 10.11 -11.03 -43.13
C LEU A 197 8.85 -11.66 -43.75
N GLN A 198 7.73 -10.93 -43.78
CA GLN A 198 6.51 -11.33 -44.47
C GLN A 198 6.71 -11.36 -45.98
N SER A 199 7.29 -10.31 -46.57
CA SER A 199 7.57 -10.29 -48.01
C SER A 199 8.54 -11.38 -48.41
N ASP A 200 9.59 -11.62 -47.63
CA ASP A 200 10.60 -12.65 -47.90
C ASP A 200 9.97 -14.05 -47.81
N SER A 201 9.10 -14.29 -46.81
CA SER A 201 8.35 -15.55 -46.71
C SER A 201 7.38 -15.76 -47.87
N GLU A 202 6.73 -14.69 -48.34
CA GLU A 202 5.80 -14.74 -49.48
C GLU A 202 6.55 -14.99 -50.80
N ILE A 203 7.75 -14.42 -50.97
CA ILE A 203 8.64 -14.69 -52.11
C ILE A 203 9.12 -16.15 -52.09
N VAL A 204 9.55 -16.66 -50.94
CA VAL A 204 9.98 -18.07 -50.83
C VAL A 204 8.81 -19.02 -51.09
N ARG A 205 7.62 -18.71 -50.55
CA ARG A 205 6.41 -19.50 -50.80
C ARG A 205 6.02 -19.51 -52.27
N THR A 206 6.09 -18.37 -52.95
CA THR A 206 5.82 -18.28 -54.40
C THR A 206 6.89 -19.00 -55.23
N MET A 207 8.16 -18.93 -54.84
CA MET A 207 9.24 -19.66 -55.52
C MET A 207 9.10 -21.18 -55.41
N LEU A 208 8.80 -21.69 -54.20
CA LEU A 208 8.59 -23.13 -53.96
C LEU A 208 7.32 -23.66 -54.64
N THR A 209 6.24 -22.88 -54.68
CA THR A 209 4.98 -23.29 -55.33
C THR A 209 5.03 -23.21 -56.86
N VAL A 210 5.89 -22.37 -57.43
CA VAL A 210 6.13 -22.32 -58.88
C VAL A 210 6.95 -23.53 -59.35
N GLU A 211 7.80 -24.10 -58.50
CA GLU A 211 8.48 -25.37 -58.78
C GLU A 211 7.49 -26.55 -58.77
N GLU A 212 6.50 -26.55 -57.86
CA GLU A 212 5.43 -27.57 -57.84
C GLU A 212 4.48 -27.46 -59.07
N MET A 213 4.18 -26.26 -59.57
CA MET A 213 3.37 -26.10 -60.80
C MET A 213 4.08 -26.54 -62.08
N ASN A 214 5.42 -26.65 -62.07
CA ASN A 214 6.18 -27.18 -63.21
C ASN A 214 6.28 -28.72 -63.17
N GLU A 215 6.06 -29.36 -62.03
CA GLU A 215 5.98 -30.82 -61.89
C GLU A 215 4.54 -31.36 -62.02
N LEU A 216 3.52 -30.52 -61.84
CA LEU A 216 2.11 -30.88 -62.03
C LEU A 216 1.65 -30.90 -63.51
N GLY A 217 2.54 -30.57 -64.45
CA GLY A 217 2.28 -30.64 -65.89
C GLY A 217 2.27 -32.05 -66.50
N GLU A 218 2.56 -33.10 -65.71
CA GLU A 218 2.61 -34.50 -66.20
C GLU A 218 1.59 -35.45 -65.54
N LEU A 219 0.64 -34.96 -64.73
CA LEU A 219 -0.36 -35.82 -64.09
C LEU A 219 -1.79 -35.26 -64.18
N GLU A 220 -2.26 -35.00 -65.40
CA GLU A 220 -3.70 -35.02 -65.70
C GLU A 220 -4.02 -36.24 -66.58
N ASP A 221 -4.29 -37.39 -65.96
CA ASP A 221 -5.35 -38.27 -66.47
C ASP A 221 -5.96 -39.16 -65.37
N SER A 222 -7.29 -39.11 -65.32
CA SER A 222 -8.23 -40.05 -64.67
C SER A 222 -8.46 -40.00 -63.15
N GLY A 223 -9.26 -39.02 -62.73
CA GLY A 223 -10.59 -39.25 -62.15
C GLY A 223 -10.71 -39.67 -60.68
N PHE A 224 -11.08 -38.71 -59.82
CA PHE A 224 -11.95 -39.00 -58.67
C PHE A 224 -12.74 -37.76 -58.23
N GLU A 225 -14.07 -37.92 -58.15
CA GLU A 225 -15.01 -36.90 -57.67
C GLU A 225 -14.94 -36.74 -56.14
N ILE A 226 -15.17 -35.51 -55.69
CA ILE A 226 -15.15 -35.06 -54.30
C ILE A 226 -16.42 -35.54 -53.57
N THR A 227 -16.26 -36.07 -52.36
CA THR A 227 -17.30 -35.97 -51.32
C THR A 227 -16.68 -35.46 -50.02
N ASN A 228 -17.19 -34.31 -49.56
CA ASN A 228 -16.95 -33.68 -48.28
C ASN A 228 -17.33 -34.63 -47.12
N GLU A 229 -16.54 -34.63 -46.05
CA GLU A 229 -17.05 -34.73 -44.67
C GLU A 229 -15.98 -34.24 -43.68
N GLU A 230 -16.44 -33.43 -42.73
CA GLU A 230 -15.68 -32.75 -41.66
C GLU A 230 -15.10 -33.76 -40.65
N SER A 231 -13.93 -33.48 -40.07
CA SER A 231 -13.60 -34.00 -38.75
C SER A 231 -12.58 -33.13 -38.03
N GLU A 232 -12.98 -32.75 -36.82
CA GLU A 232 -12.26 -32.04 -35.77
C GLU A 232 -10.94 -32.75 -35.40
N LEU A 233 -9.90 -31.97 -35.11
CA LEU A 233 -8.67 -32.44 -34.48
C LEU A 233 -8.39 -31.62 -33.22
N GLU A 234 -8.54 -32.29 -32.09
CA GLU A 234 -8.03 -31.89 -30.78
C GLU A 234 -6.49 -31.90 -30.80
N GLU A 235 -5.87 -30.76 -30.48
CA GLU A 235 -4.42 -30.70 -30.29
C GLU A 235 -4.10 -30.81 -28.78
N VAL A 236 -3.66 -32.01 -28.39
CA VAL A 236 -3.07 -32.29 -27.08
C VAL A 236 -1.59 -31.93 -27.19
N VAL A 237 -1.16 -30.82 -26.57
CA VAL A 237 0.26 -30.48 -26.44
C VAL A 237 0.76 -30.99 -25.09
N GLU A 238 1.48 -32.11 -25.13
CA GLU A 238 2.26 -32.66 -24.02
C GLU A 238 3.41 -31.71 -23.65
N LYS A 239 3.62 -31.50 -22.34
CA LYS A 239 4.78 -30.78 -21.80
C LYS A 239 5.85 -31.81 -21.46
N GLU A 240 6.97 -31.78 -22.17
CA GLU A 240 8.19 -32.50 -21.78
C GLU A 240 8.92 -31.72 -20.68
N GLU A 241 9.17 -32.39 -19.56
CA GLU A 241 10.07 -31.98 -18.48
C GLU A 241 11.50 -32.31 -18.91
N ILE A 242 12.39 -31.31 -18.89
CA ILE A 242 13.83 -31.51 -19.05
C ILE A 242 14.48 -31.25 -17.69
N GLU A 243 14.84 -32.34 -17.00
CA GLU A 243 15.78 -32.34 -15.89
C GLU A 243 17.20 -32.34 -16.45
N ASP A 244 17.98 -31.29 -16.18
CA ASP A 244 19.43 -31.33 -16.34
C ASP A 244 20.09 -30.86 -15.04
N GLU A 245 20.69 -31.82 -14.35
CA GLU A 245 21.61 -31.64 -13.23
C GLU A 245 22.90 -31.00 -13.74
N ILE A 246 23.27 -29.83 -13.18
CA ILE A 246 24.65 -29.31 -13.27
C ILE A 246 25.14 -29.00 -11.86
N ILE A 247 25.97 -29.93 -11.36
CA ILE A 247 26.80 -29.78 -10.17
C ILE A 247 27.99 -28.88 -10.54
N VAL A 248 28.11 -27.72 -9.89
CA VAL A 248 29.40 -27.00 -9.78
C VAL A 248 29.61 -26.58 -8.34
N THR A 249 30.50 -27.34 -7.69
CA THR A 249 31.21 -26.99 -6.46
C THR A 249 32.15 -25.80 -6.69
N LEU A 250 32.10 -24.79 -5.82
CA LEU A 250 33.23 -23.91 -5.52
C LEU A 250 33.10 -23.40 -4.08
N GLN A 251 34.23 -23.45 -3.38
CA GLN A 251 34.41 -23.47 -1.94
C GLN A 251 35.37 -22.34 -1.58
N SER A 252 34.96 -21.44 -0.69
CA SER A 252 35.83 -20.50 0.05
C SER A 252 34.95 -19.76 1.08
N LEU A 253 34.92 -20.20 2.34
CA LEU A 253 35.79 -19.78 3.45
C LEU A 253 35.60 -18.30 3.82
N GLU A 254 34.87 -18.04 4.92
CA GLU A 254 35.24 -17.16 6.05
C GLU A 254 34.09 -17.13 7.11
N PRO A 255 34.39 -16.78 8.38
CA PRO A 255 34.05 -17.62 9.52
C PRO A 255 32.77 -17.23 10.27
N GLU A 256 32.26 -18.22 11.00
CA GLU A 256 31.20 -18.14 12.01
C GLU A 256 31.53 -17.12 13.10
N LEU A 257 30.59 -16.22 13.38
CA LEU A 257 30.45 -15.62 14.70
C LEU A 257 29.00 -15.75 15.17
N THR A 258 28.91 -16.28 16.37
CA THR A 258 27.74 -16.78 17.08
C THR A 258 26.71 -15.71 17.42
N ILE A 259 25.45 -16.11 17.28
CA ILE A 259 24.25 -15.41 17.75
C ILE A 259 24.28 -15.45 19.28
N GLU A 260 24.64 -14.35 19.92
CA GLU A 260 24.30 -13.94 21.29
C GLU A 260 25.06 -12.61 21.54
N GLU A 261 24.34 -11.50 21.77
CA GLU A 261 24.82 -10.10 21.99
C GLU A 261 24.63 -9.09 20.82
N ILE A 262 23.38 -8.80 20.43
CA ILE A 262 23.02 -7.54 19.71
C ILE A 262 21.72 -6.95 20.29
N GLN A 263 21.69 -6.70 21.60
CA GLN A 263 20.59 -5.98 22.26
C GLN A 263 21.09 -4.87 23.19
N SER A 264 22.12 -4.09 22.82
CA SER A 264 22.46 -2.86 23.57
C SER A 264 23.40 -1.84 22.90
N ALA A 265 23.52 -1.74 21.56
CA ALA A 265 24.60 -0.91 20.97
C ALA A 265 24.26 -0.05 19.75
N ASN A 266 22.98 0.31 19.49
CA ASN A 266 22.63 1.19 18.36
C ASN A 266 21.86 2.47 18.74
N VAL A 267 21.74 2.79 20.04
CA VAL A 267 21.12 4.07 20.45
C VAL A 267 22.12 5.22 20.34
N ASP A 268 23.42 4.95 20.37
CA ASP A 268 24.45 5.99 20.47
C ASP A 268 24.80 6.67 19.13
N THR A 269 24.55 6.05 17.96
CA THR A 269 25.05 6.60 16.69
C THR A 269 24.26 7.78 16.14
N GLU A 270 22.93 7.79 16.29
CA GLU A 270 22.07 8.84 15.70
C GLU A 270 21.97 10.07 16.60
N TRP A 271 21.93 9.87 17.93
CA TRP A 271 21.93 10.97 18.90
C TRP A 271 23.27 11.69 18.99
N GLU A 272 24.39 10.97 18.81
CA GLU A 272 25.70 11.61 18.65
C GLU A 272 25.77 12.44 17.36
N GLN A 273 25.20 11.96 16.25
CA GLN A 273 25.13 12.72 15.00
C GLN A 273 24.26 13.97 15.14
N PHE A 274 23.12 13.86 15.82
CA PHE A 274 22.24 14.97 16.12
C PHE A 274 22.93 16.02 17.00
N SER A 275 23.56 15.58 18.09
CA SER A 275 24.36 16.43 18.97
C SER A 275 25.50 17.14 18.23
N ASN A 276 26.18 16.45 17.31
CA ASN A 276 27.26 17.04 16.52
C ASN A 276 26.77 18.02 15.42
N ALA A 277 25.51 17.91 14.98
CA ALA A 277 24.93 18.78 13.95
C ALA A 277 24.34 20.08 14.51
N LEU A 278 23.99 20.10 15.80
CA LEU A 278 23.48 21.28 16.48
C LEU A 278 24.59 22.33 16.69
N SER A 279 24.24 23.59 16.47
CA SER A 279 25.12 24.71 16.83
C SER A 279 25.18 24.91 18.35
N LEU A 280 26.22 25.60 18.83
CA LEU A 280 26.38 25.93 20.26
C LEU A 280 25.14 26.63 20.85
N LEU A 281 24.51 27.49 20.06
CA LEU A 281 23.31 28.23 20.46
C LEU A 281 22.08 27.29 20.56
N GLN A 282 21.94 26.35 19.63
CA GLN A 282 20.86 25.36 19.63
C GLN A 282 20.99 24.35 20.78
N HIS A 283 22.22 24.00 21.17
CA HIS A 283 22.50 23.23 22.40
C HIS A 283 22.08 23.99 23.66
N GLU A 284 22.43 25.27 23.76
CA GLU A 284 22.01 26.11 24.89
C GLU A 284 20.48 26.27 24.94
N ALA A 285 19.82 26.33 23.79
CA ALA A 285 18.36 26.38 23.70
C ALA A 285 17.69 25.07 24.16
N LEU A 286 18.22 23.90 23.80
CA LEU A 286 17.74 22.61 24.29
C LEU A 286 17.94 22.45 25.81
N LEU A 287 19.10 22.85 26.33
CA LEU A 287 19.36 22.84 27.77
C LEU A 287 18.44 23.82 28.52
N ALA A 288 18.09 24.95 27.91
CA ALA A 288 17.12 25.89 28.46
C ALA A 288 15.72 25.26 28.54
N LEU A 289 15.26 24.54 27.50
CA LEU A 289 13.97 23.84 27.45
C LEU A 289 13.80 22.75 28.51
N MET A 290 14.90 22.15 28.98
CA MET A 290 14.86 21.13 30.04
C MET A 290 14.60 21.70 31.44
N ASN A 291 14.69 23.03 31.64
CA ASN A 291 14.47 23.68 32.93
C ASN A 291 13.04 24.26 33.02
N GLU A 292 12.50 24.41 34.24
CA GLU A 292 11.13 24.90 34.50
C GLU A 292 10.83 26.31 33.94
N ASP A 293 11.87 27.11 33.63
CA ASP A 293 11.78 28.45 33.03
C ASP A 293 12.18 28.47 31.53
N GLY A 294 12.01 27.35 30.81
CA GLY A 294 12.56 27.13 29.47
C GLY A 294 12.12 28.12 28.39
N THR A 295 10.85 28.53 28.40
CA THR A 295 10.31 29.42 27.35
C THR A 295 10.86 30.85 27.45
N GLN A 296 10.99 31.38 28.68
CA GLN A 296 11.53 32.72 28.93
C GLN A 296 13.04 32.81 28.71
N THR A 297 13.76 31.70 28.93
CA THR A 297 15.21 31.62 28.77
C THR A 297 15.61 31.50 27.30
N ILE A 298 14.88 30.72 26.49
CA ILE A 298 15.07 30.70 25.02
C ILE A 298 14.78 32.06 24.40
N GLN A 299 13.71 32.73 24.82
CA GLN A 299 13.36 34.04 24.25
C GLN A 299 14.46 35.07 24.52
N LYS A 300 15.08 35.04 25.71
CA LYS A 300 16.25 35.88 26.05
C LYS A 300 17.49 35.49 25.23
N LEU A 301 17.75 34.19 25.05
CA LEU A 301 18.86 33.68 24.24
C LEU A 301 18.73 34.06 22.76
N ALA A 302 17.52 33.97 22.20
CA ALA A 302 17.21 34.37 20.84
C ALA A 302 17.43 35.88 20.63
N VAL A 303 16.89 36.71 21.53
CA VAL A 303 17.06 38.17 21.48
C VAL A 303 18.53 38.58 21.63
N ALA A 304 19.31 37.92 22.50
CA ALA A 304 20.73 38.18 22.69
C ALA A 304 21.57 37.89 21.44
N ASN A 305 21.12 36.95 20.60
CA ASN A 305 21.81 36.54 19.38
C ASN A 305 21.16 37.10 18.10
N GLY A 306 20.16 37.98 18.23
CA GLY A 306 19.50 38.63 17.09
C GLY A 306 18.58 37.72 16.29
N THR A 307 18.12 36.61 16.87
CA THR A 307 17.20 35.64 16.24
C THR A 307 15.84 35.62 16.96
N MET A 308 14.86 34.95 16.35
CA MET A 308 13.54 34.72 16.95
C MET A 308 13.50 33.33 17.57
N SER A 309 12.82 33.17 18.72
CA SER A 309 12.73 31.88 19.43
C SER A 309 12.05 30.79 18.60
N GLU A 310 11.04 31.15 17.81
CA GLU A 310 10.36 30.23 16.88
C GLU A 310 11.33 29.68 15.84
N LEU A 311 12.18 30.54 15.26
CA LEU A 311 13.16 30.16 14.24
C LEU A 311 14.19 29.18 14.81
N LEU A 312 14.65 29.39 16.05
CA LEU A 312 15.56 28.46 16.72
C LEU A 312 14.94 27.09 16.98
N ILE A 313 13.67 27.07 17.38
CA ILE A 313 12.92 25.84 17.60
C ILE A 313 12.72 25.11 16.26
N ASP A 314 12.38 25.83 15.20
CA ASP A 314 12.23 25.30 13.85
C ASP A 314 13.54 24.71 13.33
N GLU A 315 14.68 25.39 13.51
CA GLU A 315 16.00 24.87 13.11
C GLU A 315 16.38 23.60 13.87
N ILE A 316 16.11 23.55 15.18
CA ILE A 316 16.37 22.35 15.99
C ILE A 316 15.49 21.19 15.52
N ASN A 317 14.21 21.47 15.27
CA ASN A 317 13.26 20.49 14.77
C ASN A 317 13.58 20.05 13.34
N ASP A 318 14.13 20.91 12.50
CA ASP A 318 14.59 20.56 11.15
C ASP A 318 15.81 19.64 11.23
N ILE A 319 16.79 19.94 12.09
CA ILE A 319 17.96 19.06 12.32
C ILE A 319 17.52 17.72 12.94
N ALA A 320 16.57 17.76 13.87
CA ALA A 320 15.98 16.56 14.48
C ALA A 320 15.22 15.74 13.43
N MET A 321 14.50 16.39 12.53
CA MET A 321 13.81 15.71 11.43
C MET A 321 14.79 15.13 10.41
N ASP A 322 15.91 15.80 10.14
CA ASP A 322 16.93 15.36 9.19
C ASP A 322 17.71 14.13 9.68
N ILE A 323 18.05 14.10 10.98
CA ILE A 323 18.91 13.06 11.56
C ILE A 323 18.08 12.01 12.28
N LEU A 324 17.12 12.44 13.08
CA LEU A 324 16.30 11.59 13.94
C LEU A 324 14.94 11.30 13.29
N GLY A 325 14.51 12.00 12.23
CA GLY A 325 13.20 11.74 11.61
C GLY A 325 12.00 12.05 12.50
N ASP A 326 12.20 12.81 13.58
CA ASP A 326 11.14 13.19 14.51
C ASP A 326 11.26 14.64 14.95
N LEU A 327 10.14 15.19 15.42
CA LEU A 327 10.11 16.50 16.07
C LEU A 327 10.36 16.28 17.56
N ILE A 328 11.37 16.96 18.10
CA ILE A 328 11.69 16.89 19.54
C ILE A 328 10.90 17.92 20.33
N ILE A 329 10.57 19.05 19.69
CA ILE A 329 9.90 20.18 20.32
C ILE A 329 8.51 20.34 19.71
N ASP A 330 7.47 20.25 20.56
CA ASP A 330 6.08 20.52 20.18
C ASP A 330 5.63 21.83 20.81
N GLY A 331 5.50 22.87 19.98
CA GLY A 331 5.25 24.23 20.46
C GLY A 331 6.46 24.82 21.20
N GLU A 332 6.31 25.08 22.50
CA GLU A 332 7.36 25.63 23.38
C GLU A 332 7.87 24.62 24.42
N GLU A 333 7.51 23.33 24.30
CA GLU A 333 7.94 22.26 25.21
C GLU A 333 8.57 21.08 24.46
N ILE A 334 9.51 20.39 25.12
CA ILE A 334 10.01 19.09 24.65
C ILE A 334 8.86 18.08 24.75
N ALA A 335 8.63 17.32 23.68
CA ALA A 335 7.59 16.30 23.66
C ALA A 335 7.80 15.30 24.80
N GLU A 336 6.72 14.83 25.44
CA GLU A 336 6.79 13.97 26.64
C GLU A 336 7.58 12.66 26.42
N GLU A 337 7.72 12.24 25.16
CA GLU A 337 8.49 11.07 24.75
C GLU A 337 10.02 11.27 24.85
N TYR A 338 10.49 12.53 24.99
CA TYR A 338 11.89 12.94 24.98
C TYR A 338 12.31 13.75 26.23
N LYS A 339 11.44 13.88 27.25
CA LYS A 339 11.75 14.55 28.53
C LYS A 339 12.69 13.75 29.43
#